data_AF-A0A843KNY0-F1
#
_entry.id   AF-A0A843KNY0-F1
#
_cell.length_a   1.000
_cell.length_b   1.000
_cell.length_c   1.000
_cell.angle_alpha   90.00
_cell.angle_beta   90.00
_cell.angle_gamma   90.00
#
_symmetry.space_group_name_H-M   'P 1'
#
loop_
_entity.id
_entity.type
_entity.pdbx_description
1 polymer ?
#
loop_
_entity_poly.entity_id
_entity_poly.type
_entity_poly.pdbx_seq_one_letter_code
_entity_poly.pdbx_strand_id
1 'polypeptide(L)'
;MTSRYGDAVEQARVRPGMTVGELVDELGKAGAYNGGSLCQAVNIYEQMLRDDKALKFFGLSGAMVPGGMGGIVADLIRRRHIDLLVSTGANLTHDVIE
;
A
#
# COMPACT_ATOMS: atom_id res chain seq x y z
N MET A 1 -18.68 -1.39 22.58
CA MET A 1 -18.07 -1.71 23.89
C MET A 1 -16.66 -2.22 23.63
N THR A 2 -15.76 -1.35 23.16
CA THR A 2 -14.37 -1.68 22.80
C THR A 2 -13.53 -0.43 23.04
N SER A 3 -13.06 -0.23 24.27
CA SER A 3 -12.17 0.90 24.59
C SER A 3 -11.11 0.54 25.65
N ARG A 4 -10.92 -0.75 25.94
CA ARG A 4 -9.84 -1.21 26.83
C ARG A 4 -8.91 -2.27 26.22
N TYR A 5 -9.32 -2.97 25.16
CA TYR A 5 -8.58 -4.14 24.63
C TYR A 5 -8.49 -4.21 23.09
N GLY A 6 -8.81 -3.13 22.38
CA GLY A 6 -8.89 -3.12 20.91
C GLY A 6 -10.19 -3.72 20.37
N ASP A 7 -10.26 -3.86 19.04
CA ASP A 7 -11.38 -4.49 18.34
C ASP A 7 -11.25 -6.03 18.35
N ALA A 8 -12.38 -6.72 18.23
CA ALA A 8 -12.40 -8.19 18.24
C ALA A 8 -11.86 -8.77 16.93
N VAL A 9 -11.16 -9.90 17.01
CA VAL A 9 -10.73 -10.65 15.83
C VAL A 9 -11.94 -11.34 15.19
N GLU A 10 -12.20 -11.02 13.94
CA GLU A 10 -13.26 -11.62 13.15
C GLU A 10 -12.68 -12.52 12.04
N GLN A 11 -13.37 -13.63 11.74
CA GLN A 11 -12.92 -14.59 10.72
C GLN A 11 -13.19 -14.04 9.31
N ALA A 12 -12.14 -13.84 8.52
CA ALA A 12 -12.24 -13.40 7.13
C ALA A 12 -13.03 -14.43 6.29
N ARG A 13 -13.94 -13.96 5.42
CA ARG A 13 -14.68 -14.83 4.49
C ARG A 13 -14.51 -14.32 3.06
N VAL A 14 -13.82 -15.08 2.22
CA VAL A 14 -13.66 -14.75 0.79
C VAL A 14 -14.85 -15.27 0.00
N ARG A 15 -15.39 -14.44 -0.91
CA ARG A 15 -16.46 -14.81 -1.84
C ARG A 15 -16.08 -14.49 -3.29
N PRO A 16 -16.66 -15.20 -4.28
CA PRO A 16 -16.52 -14.82 -5.69
C PRO A 16 -17.00 -13.39 -5.94
N GLY A 17 -16.31 -12.68 -6.83
CA GLY A 17 -16.68 -11.32 -7.26
C GLY A 17 -16.32 -10.21 -6.26
N MET A 18 -15.48 -10.46 -5.26
CA MET A 18 -14.91 -9.40 -4.44
C MET A 18 -13.99 -8.50 -5.28
N THR A 19 -14.10 -7.20 -5.06
CA THR A 19 -13.08 -6.23 -5.45
C THR A 19 -11.83 -6.40 -4.60
N VAL A 20 -10.71 -5.84 -5.06
CA VAL A 20 -9.45 -5.86 -4.28
C VAL A 20 -9.62 -5.13 -2.94
N GLY A 21 -10.39 -4.04 -2.89
CA GLY A 21 -10.70 -3.32 -1.65
C GLY A 21 -11.48 -4.19 -0.67
N GLU A 22 -12.56 -4.83 -1.12
CA GLU A 22 -13.34 -5.75 -0.28
C GLU A 22 -12.50 -6.91 0.27
N LEU A 23 -11.58 -7.44 -0.54
CA LEU A 23 -10.65 -8.48 -0.06
C LEU A 23 -9.73 -7.96 1.05
N VAL A 24 -9.18 -6.76 0.89
CA VAL A 24 -8.32 -6.13 1.91
C VAL A 24 -9.11 -5.85 3.19
N ASP A 25 -10.34 -5.35 3.09
CA ASP A 25 -11.22 -5.10 4.24
C ASP A 25 -11.54 -6.40 4.99
N GLU A 26 -11.83 -7.48 4.27
CA GLU A 26 -12.11 -8.79 4.86
C GLU A 26 -10.90 -9.39 5.58
N LEU A 27 -9.68 -9.20 5.04
CA LEU A 27 -8.45 -9.57 5.73
C LEU A 27 -8.19 -8.68 6.95
N GLY A 28 -8.60 -7.41 6.89
CA GLY A 28 -8.50 -6.43 7.96
C GLY A 28 -9.35 -6.76 9.19
N LYS A 29 -10.49 -7.45 9.01
CA LYS A 29 -11.36 -7.91 10.11
C LYS A 29 -10.65 -8.81 11.13
N ALA A 30 -9.65 -9.57 10.68
CA ALA A 30 -8.84 -10.37 11.60
C ALA A 30 -7.88 -9.51 12.44
N GLY A 31 -7.56 -8.29 11.98
CA GLY A 31 -6.70 -7.32 12.69
C GLY A 31 -5.26 -7.79 12.95
N ALA A 32 -4.86 -8.92 12.36
CA ALA A 32 -3.62 -9.63 12.70
C ALA A 32 -2.75 -9.92 11.48
N TYR A 33 -1.45 -10.13 11.73
CA TYR A 33 -0.44 -10.44 10.73
C TYR A 33 -0.42 -9.43 9.57
N ASN A 34 0.09 -9.86 8.42
CA ASN A 34 0.21 -9.02 7.23
C ASN A 34 -1.16 -8.58 6.67
N GLY A 35 -2.24 -9.33 6.93
CA GLY A 35 -3.59 -8.94 6.51
C GLY A 35 -4.09 -7.69 7.22
N GLY A 36 -3.95 -7.64 8.55
CA GLY A 36 -4.24 -6.45 9.34
C GLY A 36 -3.34 -5.27 8.98
N SER A 37 -2.03 -5.50 8.86
CA SER A 37 -1.08 -4.45 8.46
C SER A 37 -1.35 -3.90 7.04
N LEU A 38 -1.74 -4.75 6.09
CA LEU A 38 -2.09 -4.32 4.73
C LEU A 38 -3.37 -3.47 4.74
N CYS A 39 -4.41 -3.89 5.45
CA CYS A 39 -5.64 -3.11 5.59
C CYS A 39 -5.37 -1.73 6.19
N GLN A 40 -4.58 -1.68 7.27
CA GLN A 40 -4.16 -0.41 7.88
C GLN A 40 -3.36 0.47 6.90
N ALA A 41 -2.41 -0.10 6.16
CA ALA A 41 -1.62 0.64 5.18
C ALA A 41 -2.48 1.21 4.04
N VAL A 42 -3.43 0.43 3.52
CA VAL A 42 -4.38 0.89 2.49
C VAL A 42 -5.23 2.04 3.02
N ASN A 43 -5.76 1.93 4.23
CA ASN A 43 -6.58 2.99 4.82
C ASN A 43 -5.79 4.30 5.02
N ILE A 44 -4.55 4.21 5.52
CA ILE A 44 -3.68 5.40 5.68
C ILE A 44 -3.37 6.00 4.30
N TYR A 45 -3.01 5.17 3.32
CA TYR A 45 -2.67 5.66 2.00
C TYR A 45 -3.87 6.27 1.27
N GLU A 46 -5.06 5.67 1.39
CA GLU A 46 -6.30 6.23 0.85
C GLU A 46 -6.61 7.60 1.47
N GLN A 47 -6.46 7.74 2.79
CA GLN A 47 -6.62 9.04 3.47
C GLN A 47 -5.63 10.08 2.92
N MET A 48 -4.36 9.70 2.73
CA MET A 48 -3.35 10.58 2.13
C MET A 48 -3.69 10.96 0.68
N LEU A 49 -4.29 10.06 -0.10
CA LEU A 49 -4.69 10.35 -1.48
C LEU A 49 -5.93 11.26 -1.56
N ARG A 50 -6.79 11.24 -0.55
CA ARG A 50 -8.01 12.07 -0.48
C ARG A 50 -7.74 13.47 0.09
N ASP A 51 -6.62 13.68 0.77
CA ASP A 51 -6.23 14.98 1.32
C ASP A 51 -5.32 15.74 0.35
N ASP A 52 -5.87 16.75 -0.33
CA ASP A 52 -5.13 17.60 -1.27
C ASP A 52 -3.95 18.37 -0.63
N LYS A 53 -3.89 18.46 0.71
CA LYS A 53 -2.78 19.09 1.44
C LYS A 53 -1.69 18.10 1.84
N ALA A 54 -1.93 16.80 1.70
CA ALA A 54 -0.96 15.78 2.08
C ALA A 54 0.15 15.67 1.03
N LEU A 55 1.40 15.87 1.46
CA LEU A 55 2.58 15.65 0.63
C LEU A 55 3.03 14.18 0.75
N LYS A 56 2.96 13.41 -0.34
CA LYS A 56 3.30 11.97 -0.35
C LYS A 56 4.78 11.74 -0.66
N PHE A 57 5.55 11.55 0.40
CA PHE A 57 6.90 11.00 0.31
C PHE A 57 6.84 9.48 0.16
N PHE A 58 7.59 8.95 -0.80
CA PHE A 58 7.66 7.53 -1.08
C PHE A 58 9.12 7.06 -1.03
N GLY A 59 9.45 6.28 0.00
CA GLY A 59 10.75 5.63 0.15
C GLY A 59 10.77 4.27 -0.54
N LEU A 60 11.65 4.09 -1.52
CA LEU A 60 11.79 2.87 -2.30
C LEU A 60 13.17 2.25 -2.06
N SER A 61 13.20 1.06 -1.48
CA SER A 61 14.43 0.30 -1.24
C SER A 61 14.32 -1.12 -1.81
N GLY A 62 15.42 -1.86 -1.81
CA GLY A 62 15.49 -3.20 -2.39
C GLY A 62 15.49 -3.20 -3.92
N ALA A 63 15.27 -4.39 -4.51
CA ALA A 63 15.31 -4.63 -5.95
C ALA A 63 13.92 -4.53 -6.59
N MET A 64 13.28 -3.38 -6.45
CA MET A 64 11.90 -3.17 -6.91
C MET A 64 11.81 -3.02 -8.43
N VAL A 65 12.69 -2.23 -9.04
CA VAL A 65 12.76 -2.12 -10.51
C VAL A 65 13.21 -3.45 -11.15
N PRO A 66 14.31 -4.10 -10.71
CA PRO A 66 14.69 -5.44 -11.21
C PRO A 66 13.61 -6.50 -11.00
N GLY A 67 12.82 -6.36 -9.93
CA GLY A 67 11.70 -7.25 -9.62
C GLY A 67 10.46 -7.01 -10.48
N GLY A 68 10.53 -6.12 -11.48
CA GLY A 68 9.43 -5.81 -12.40
C GLY A 68 8.41 -4.81 -11.87
N MET A 69 8.67 -4.15 -10.74
CA MET A 69 7.74 -3.19 -10.12
C MET A 69 7.93 -1.75 -10.62
N GLY A 70 8.93 -1.49 -11.48
CA GLY A 70 9.22 -0.16 -12.02
C GLY A 70 8.01 0.49 -12.70
N GLY A 71 7.23 -0.29 -13.46
CA GLY A 71 6.01 0.20 -14.12
C GLY A 71 4.96 0.72 -13.14
N ILE A 72 4.76 0.03 -12.00
CA ILE A 72 3.84 0.47 -10.95
C ILE A 72 4.31 1.80 -10.36
N VAL A 73 5.60 1.92 -10.04
CA VAL A 73 6.17 3.15 -9.48
C VAL A 73 6.01 4.31 -10.47
N ALA A 74 6.30 4.08 -11.76
CA ALA A 74 6.14 5.08 -12.80
C ALA A 74 4.69 5.55 -12.94
N ASP A 75 3.71 4.65 -12.87
CA ASP A 75 2.29 5.00 -12.93
C ASP A 75 1.83 5.81 -11.70
N LEU A 76 2.33 5.46 -10.51
CA LEU A 76 2.05 6.24 -9.29
C LEU A 76 2.62 7.65 -9.39
N ILE A 77 3.81 7.84 -9.97
CA ILE A 77 4.40 9.16 -10.21
C ILE A 77 3.56 9.94 -11.23
N ARG A 78 3.24 9.35 -12.40
CA ARG A 78 2.48 10.01 -13.46
C ARG A 78 1.09 10.47 -13.01
N ARG A 79 0.44 9.68 -12.14
CA ARG A 79 -0.87 10.01 -11.56
C ARG A 79 -0.80 10.95 -10.37
N ARG A 80 0.40 11.46 -10.03
CA ARG A 80 0.66 12.29 -8.84
C ARG A 80 0.21 11.61 -7.55
N HIS A 81 0.33 10.29 -7.46
CA HIS A 81 0.12 9.52 -6.23
C HIS A 81 1.41 9.42 -5.39
N ILE A 82 2.54 9.86 -5.95
CA ILE A 82 3.82 10.13 -5.28
C ILE A 82 4.23 11.56 -5.64
N ASP A 83 4.58 12.38 -4.65
CA ASP A 83 5.11 13.73 -4.91
C ASP A 83 6.64 13.77 -4.84
N LEU A 84 7.23 12.97 -3.93
CA LEU A 84 8.67 12.89 -3.71
C LEU A 84 9.11 11.43 -3.59
N LEU A 85 9.93 10.98 -4.53
CA LEU A 85 10.53 9.65 -4.51
C LEU A 85 11.93 9.73 -3.87
N VAL A 86 12.16 8.93 -2.85
CA VAL A 86 13.49 8.69 -2.25
C VAL A 86 13.87 7.25 -2.56
N SER A 87 14.92 7.02 -3.35
CA SER A 87 15.34 5.68 -3.77
C SER A 87 16.83 5.44 -3.56
N THR A 88 17.22 4.17 -3.47
CA THR A 88 18.62 3.76 -3.63
C THR A 88 19.05 3.89 -5.09
N GLY A 89 20.36 4.08 -5.32
CA GLY A 89 20.92 4.19 -6.68
C GLY A 89 20.74 2.93 -7.53
N ALA A 90 20.60 1.75 -6.91
CA ALA A 90 20.39 0.49 -7.62
C ALA A 90 19.13 0.53 -8.50
N ASN A 91 17.99 0.98 -7.95
CA ASN A 91 16.76 1.07 -8.73
C ASN A 91 16.90 2.05 -9.92
N LEU A 92 17.67 3.13 -9.78
CA LEU A 92 17.91 4.08 -10.86
C LEU A 92 18.76 3.46 -11.98
N THR A 93 19.82 2.73 -11.63
CA THR A 93 20.66 2.06 -12.63
C THR A 93 19.85 1.05 -13.45
N HIS A 94 18.99 0.27 -12.80
CA HIS A 94 18.13 -0.69 -13.49
C HIS A 94 17.07 0.01 -14.35
N ASP A 95 16.44 1.09 -13.88
CA ASP A 95 15.45 1.85 -14.66
C ASP A 95 16.02 2.52 -15.92
N VAL A 96 17.30 2.90 -15.90
CA VAL A 96 17.96 3.55 -17.05
C VAL A 96 18.42 2.54 -18.10
N ILE A 97 18.73 1.31 -17.68
CA ILE A 97 19.33 0.28 -18.54
C ILE A 97 18.27 -0.68 -19.11
N GLU A 98 17.22 -0.97 -18.34
CA GLU A 98 16.13 -1.91 -18.68
C GLU A 98 14.89 -1.18 -19.22
#